data_AF-A0A9P3AIG7-F1
#
_entry.id   AF-A0A9P3AIG7-F1
#
_cell.length_a   1.000
_cell.length_b   1.000
_cell.length_c   1.000
_cell.angle_alpha   90.00
_cell.angle_beta   90.00
_cell.angle_gamma   90.00
#
_symmetry.space_group_name_H-M   'P 1'
#
loop_
_entity.id
_entity.type
_entity.pdbx_description
1 polymer ?
#
loop_
_entity_poly.entity_id
_entity_poly.type
_entity_poly.pdbx_seq_one_letter_code
_entity_poly.pdbx_strand_id
1 'polypeptide(L)'
;MLTTSAFLALAMQCAPSIHPATLTPIVKTESSFNPYAIGVSGKVLPSQPQSLDEAVLAVKKLVAEGADFSIGLGQINRQHFDVSRPEPVFEPCTNLRMAARELQACYVKARKTDPDVQSALHKAISCYYSGNPKRGFKAEAEFGGSSHVQRVLANAGTTTVTVPALEGGSPEPNKLQRAQAPASTVEPTYESWDVLRQYPRYLPPAPPSVSAPPAAPAPPAVSPEEPSTLPKEDQ
;
A
#
# COMPACT_ATOMS: atom_id res chain seq x y z
N MET A 1 -11.08 -21.21 -5.07
CA MET A 1 -10.29 -19.98 -5.36
C MET A 1 -10.46 -19.01 -4.18
N LEU A 2 -9.44 -18.21 -3.87
CA LEU A 2 -9.52 -17.17 -2.86
C LEU A 2 -10.29 -15.96 -3.40
N THR A 3 -11.01 -15.25 -2.53
CA THR A 3 -11.57 -13.94 -2.87
C THR A 3 -10.45 -12.90 -2.93
N THR A 4 -10.65 -11.81 -3.68
CA THR A 4 -9.69 -10.70 -3.74
C THR A 4 -9.37 -10.12 -2.36
N SER A 5 -10.38 -10.00 -1.48
CA SER A 5 -10.18 -9.49 -0.12
C SER A 5 -9.32 -10.42 0.73
N ALA A 6 -9.57 -11.73 0.69
CA ALA A 6 -8.75 -12.72 1.39
C ALA A 6 -7.31 -12.73 0.84
N PHE A 7 -7.16 -12.63 -0.47
CA PHE A 7 -5.85 -12.53 -1.10
C PHE A 7 -5.09 -11.27 -0.67
N LEU A 8 -5.73 -10.10 -0.63
CA LEU A 8 -5.08 -8.85 -0.22
C LEU A 8 -4.57 -8.93 1.23
N ALA A 9 -5.34 -9.54 2.14
CA ALA A 9 -4.90 -9.79 3.51
C ALA A 9 -3.64 -10.67 3.55
N LEU A 10 -3.64 -11.78 2.80
CA LEU A 10 -2.48 -12.67 2.69
C LEU A 10 -1.27 -11.99 2.06
N ALA A 11 -1.47 -11.18 1.02
CA ALA A 11 -0.40 -10.43 0.36
C ALA A 11 0.29 -9.47 1.35
N MET A 12 -0.48 -8.74 2.15
CA MET A 12 0.07 -7.84 3.18
C MET A 12 0.79 -8.60 4.30
N GLN A 13 0.26 -9.76 4.73
CA GLN A 13 0.83 -10.53 5.82
C GLN A 13 2.08 -11.32 5.41
N CYS A 14 2.08 -11.88 4.20
CA CYS A 14 3.02 -12.92 3.80
C CYS A 14 3.97 -12.49 2.68
N ALA A 15 3.72 -11.36 2.02
CA ALA A 15 4.60 -10.76 1.01
C ALA A 15 4.80 -9.25 1.23
N PRO A 16 5.18 -8.78 2.44
CA PRO A 16 5.23 -7.35 2.75
C PRO A 16 6.31 -6.57 1.98
N SER A 17 7.26 -7.26 1.34
CA SER A 17 8.27 -6.62 0.49
C SER A 17 7.76 -6.22 -0.90
N ILE A 18 6.54 -6.62 -1.26
CA ILE A 18 5.91 -6.31 -2.55
C ILE A 18 4.59 -5.57 -2.31
N HIS A 19 4.40 -4.44 -2.98
CA HIS A 19 3.16 -3.68 -2.87
C HIS A 19 1.96 -4.55 -3.33
N PRO A 20 0.83 -4.59 -2.59
CA PRO A 20 -0.31 -5.43 -2.97
C PRO A 20 -0.85 -5.16 -4.38
N ALA A 21 -0.83 -3.90 -4.83
CA ALA A 21 -1.23 -3.54 -6.20
C ALA A 21 -0.31 -4.12 -7.30
N THR A 22 0.92 -4.51 -6.95
CA THR A 22 1.84 -5.20 -7.85
C THR A 22 1.65 -6.71 -7.80
N LEU A 23 1.51 -7.29 -6.60
CA LEU A 23 1.39 -8.74 -6.45
C LEU A 23 0.04 -9.28 -6.91
N THR A 24 -1.05 -8.52 -6.72
CA THR A 24 -2.41 -8.91 -7.13
C THR A 24 -2.53 -9.25 -8.61
N PRO A 25 -2.14 -8.38 -9.56
CA PRO A 25 -2.24 -8.70 -10.98
C PRO A 25 -1.36 -9.87 -11.40
N ILE A 26 -0.21 -10.06 -10.76
CA ILE A 26 0.68 -11.19 -11.02
C ILE A 26 -0.04 -12.47 -10.61
N VAL A 27 -0.44 -12.62 -9.35
CA VAL A 27 -1.11 -13.83 -8.85
C VAL A 27 -2.41 -14.11 -9.59
N LYS A 28 -3.15 -13.06 -9.98
CA LYS A 28 -4.36 -13.22 -10.80
C LYS A 28 -4.04 -13.83 -12.17
N THR A 29 -2.97 -13.38 -12.83
CA THR A 29 -2.49 -13.96 -14.10
C THR A 29 -1.96 -15.38 -13.91
N GLU A 30 -1.23 -15.64 -12.82
CA GLU A 30 -0.59 -16.94 -12.56
C GLU A 30 -1.59 -18.05 -12.21
N SER A 31 -2.60 -17.75 -11.37
CA SER A 31 -3.46 -18.81 -10.81
C SER A 31 -4.93 -18.46 -10.72
N SER A 32 -5.35 -17.25 -11.09
CA SER A 32 -6.70 -16.73 -10.78
C SER A 32 -7.05 -16.89 -9.29
N PHE A 33 -6.06 -16.71 -8.40
CA PHE A 33 -6.18 -16.92 -6.96
C PHE A 33 -6.54 -18.37 -6.56
N ASN A 34 -6.19 -19.36 -7.39
CA ASN A 34 -6.33 -20.78 -7.03
C ASN A 34 -5.08 -21.27 -6.27
N PRO A 35 -5.18 -21.59 -4.97
CA PRO A 35 -4.02 -22.04 -4.19
C PRO A 35 -3.51 -23.41 -4.62
N TYR A 36 -4.31 -24.20 -5.35
CA TYR A 36 -3.93 -25.52 -5.86
C TYR A 36 -3.63 -25.52 -7.36
N ALA A 37 -3.44 -24.34 -7.97
CA ALA A 37 -3.13 -24.25 -9.39
C ALA A 37 -1.82 -24.99 -9.72
N ILE A 38 -1.82 -25.73 -10.82
CA ILE A 38 -0.65 -26.36 -11.40
C ILE A 38 -0.57 -25.96 -12.88
N GLY A 39 0.52 -25.27 -13.23
CA GLY A 39 0.89 -24.92 -14.60
C GLY A 39 2.00 -25.86 -15.07
N VAL A 40 1.91 -26.32 -16.32
CA VAL A 40 2.91 -27.24 -16.89
C VAL A 40 3.45 -26.67 -18.19
N SER A 41 4.77 -26.64 -18.32
CA SER A 41 5.44 -26.12 -19.51
C SER A 41 5.03 -26.93 -20.74
N GLY A 42 4.41 -26.26 -21.71
CA GLY A 42 4.01 -26.86 -23.00
C GLY A 42 2.73 -27.69 -22.99
N LYS A 43 1.98 -27.78 -21.88
CA LYS A 43 0.67 -28.46 -21.86
C LYS A 43 -0.30 -27.85 -20.86
N VAL A 44 -1.59 -27.90 -21.20
CA VAL A 44 -2.68 -27.51 -20.31
C VAL A 44 -3.22 -28.75 -19.63
N LEU A 45 -3.38 -28.71 -18.29
CA LEU A 45 -4.04 -29.80 -17.57
C LEU A 45 -5.54 -29.83 -17.92
N PRO A 46 -6.15 -31.01 -18.12
CA PRO A 46 -7.58 -31.13 -18.39
C PRO A 46 -8.46 -30.53 -17.29
N SER A 47 -8.01 -30.66 -16.03
CA SER A 47 -8.65 -30.08 -14.86
C SER A 47 -7.60 -29.68 -13.83
N GLN A 48 -7.90 -28.63 -13.06
CA GLN A 48 -7.07 -28.18 -11.94
C GLN A 48 -7.48 -28.91 -10.65
N PRO A 49 -6.53 -29.26 -9.78
CA PRO A 49 -6.85 -29.86 -8.48
C PRO A 49 -7.80 -28.99 -7.65
N GLN A 50 -8.72 -29.63 -6.94
CA GLN A 50 -9.69 -28.97 -6.05
C GLN A 50 -9.32 -29.11 -4.56
N SER A 51 -8.35 -29.96 -4.24
CA SER A 51 -7.87 -30.23 -2.88
C SER A 51 -6.36 -30.37 -2.84
N LEU A 52 -5.80 -30.29 -1.62
CA LEU A 52 -4.37 -30.55 -1.40
C LEU A 52 -3.97 -31.96 -1.84
N ASP A 53 -4.77 -32.97 -1.50
CA ASP A 53 -4.47 -34.37 -1.84
C ASP A 53 -4.43 -34.60 -3.35
N GLU A 54 -5.40 -34.04 -4.09
CA GLU A 54 -5.39 -34.06 -5.56
C GLU A 54 -4.15 -33.37 -6.13
N ALA A 55 -3.77 -32.23 -5.54
CA ALA A 55 -2.62 -31.46 -6.00
C ALA A 55 -1.30 -32.22 -5.77
N VAL A 56 -1.15 -32.88 -4.62
CA VAL A 56 0.01 -33.72 -4.29
C VAL A 56 0.08 -34.93 -5.23
N LEU A 57 -1.05 -35.58 -5.53
CA LEU A 57 -1.09 -36.70 -6.47
C LEU A 57 -0.72 -36.25 -7.90
N ALA A 58 -1.21 -35.10 -8.34
CA ALA A 58 -0.85 -34.52 -9.64
C ALA A 58 0.65 -34.20 -9.71
N VAL A 59 1.23 -33.62 -8.66
CA VAL A 59 2.68 -33.37 -8.57
C VAL A 59 3.48 -34.67 -8.68
N LYS A 60 3.10 -35.72 -7.94
CA LYS A 60 3.78 -37.04 -8.02
C LYS A 60 3.78 -37.60 -9.44
N LYS A 61 2.65 -37.49 -10.15
CA LYS A 61 2.55 -37.90 -11.55
C LYS A 61 3.47 -37.08 -12.46
N LEU A 62 3.45 -35.75 -12.33
CA LEU A 62 4.30 -34.86 -13.14
C LEU A 62 5.80 -35.07 -12.89
N VAL A 63 6.18 -35.40 -11.65
CA VAL A 63 7.57 -35.77 -11.30
C VAL A 63 7.97 -37.07 -12.01
N ALA A 64 7.12 -38.10 -11.98
CA ALA A 64 7.37 -39.37 -12.66
C ALA A 64 7.46 -39.21 -14.20
N GLU A 65 6.70 -38.26 -14.77
CA GLU A 65 6.76 -37.90 -16.18
C GLU A 65 7.99 -37.06 -16.56
N GLY A 66 8.77 -36.57 -15.59
CA GLY A 66 9.87 -35.65 -15.83
C GLY A 66 9.44 -34.26 -16.31
N ALA A 67 8.18 -33.88 -16.09
CA ALA A 67 7.62 -32.62 -16.58
C ALA A 67 8.23 -31.40 -15.87
N ASP A 68 8.30 -30.26 -16.56
CA ASP A 68 8.58 -28.96 -15.95
C ASP A 68 7.25 -28.27 -15.59
N PHE A 69 7.07 -27.90 -14.33
CA PHE A 69 5.80 -27.43 -13.80
C PHE A 69 5.98 -26.45 -12.64
N SER A 70 4.92 -25.70 -12.39
CA SER A 70 4.81 -24.69 -11.35
C SER A 70 3.54 -24.91 -10.51
N ILE A 71 3.56 -24.52 -9.24
CA ILE A 71 2.44 -24.77 -8.31
C ILE A 71 2.03 -23.56 -7.45
N GLY A 72 0.76 -23.54 -7.09
CA GLY A 72 0.13 -22.62 -6.15
C GLY A 72 -0.10 -21.21 -6.68
N LEU A 73 -0.41 -20.29 -5.76
CA LEU A 73 -0.88 -18.93 -6.08
C LEU A 73 0.05 -18.16 -7.03
N GLY A 74 1.35 -18.15 -6.73
CA GLY A 74 2.39 -17.51 -7.52
C GLY A 74 3.02 -18.41 -8.57
N GLN A 75 2.55 -19.65 -8.76
CA GLN A 75 3.12 -20.59 -9.74
C GLN A 75 4.64 -20.78 -9.56
N ILE A 76 5.05 -21.19 -8.36
CA ILE A 76 6.47 -21.46 -8.04
C ILE A 76 6.94 -22.69 -8.82
N ASN A 77 8.03 -22.56 -9.57
CA ASN A 77 8.56 -23.65 -10.41
C ASN A 77 9.18 -24.77 -9.55
N ARG A 78 9.07 -26.02 -10.04
CA ARG A 78 9.62 -27.23 -9.40
C ARG A 78 11.11 -27.17 -9.06
N GLN A 79 11.87 -26.27 -9.68
CA GLN A 79 13.29 -26.04 -9.39
C GLN A 79 13.53 -25.30 -8.06
N HIS A 80 12.50 -24.68 -7.48
CA HIS A 80 12.60 -23.82 -6.29
C HIS A 80 12.08 -24.47 -5.00
N PHE A 81 11.60 -25.70 -5.03
CA PHE A 81 11.15 -26.44 -3.85
C PHE A 81 11.45 -27.94 -3.94
N ASP A 82 11.34 -28.62 -2.80
CA ASP A 82 11.47 -30.07 -2.73
C ASP A 82 10.19 -30.75 -3.25
N VAL A 83 10.25 -31.29 -4.47
CA VAL A 83 9.12 -31.99 -5.10
C VAL A 83 8.70 -33.27 -4.39
N SER A 84 9.53 -33.82 -3.49
CA SER A 84 9.16 -34.98 -2.67
C SER A 84 8.21 -34.61 -1.52
N ARG A 85 8.16 -33.32 -1.18
CA ARG A 85 7.29 -32.78 -0.12
C ARG A 85 6.66 -31.44 -0.54
N PRO A 86 5.76 -31.45 -1.55
CA PRO A 86 5.19 -30.25 -2.14
C PRO A 86 4.10 -29.57 -1.29
N GLU A 87 3.56 -30.24 -0.27
CA GLU A 87 2.44 -29.79 0.55
C GLU A 87 2.62 -28.38 1.10
N PRO A 88 3.78 -28.00 1.68
CA PRO A 88 3.98 -26.66 2.22
C PRO A 88 3.91 -25.57 1.15
N VAL A 89 4.18 -25.87 -0.12
CA VAL A 89 4.19 -24.88 -1.21
C VAL A 89 2.76 -24.58 -1.68
N PHE A 90 1.80 -25.46 -1.44
CA PHE A 90 0.38 -25.18 -1.65
C PHE A 90 -0.24 -24.33 -0.53
N GLU A 91 0.45 -24.16 0.60
CA GLU A 91 0.02 -23.25 1.66
C GLU A 91 0.14 -21.79 1.16
N PRO A 92 -0.96 -21.01 1.17
CA PRO A 92 -1.00 -19.68 0.56
C PRO A 92 0.13 -18.74 0.98
N CYS A 93 0.43 -18.63 2.28
CA CYS A 93 1.45 -17.71 2.77
C CYS A 93 2.87 -18.15 2.39
N THR A 94 3.16 -19.43 2.46
CA THR A 94 4.44 -20.00 2.04
C THR A 94 4.66 -19.78 0.56
N ASN A 95 3.64 -20.04 -0.27
CA ASN A 95 3.70 -19.78 -1.70
C ASN A 95 3.95 -18.29 -2.00
N LEU A 96 3.23 -17.38 -1.33
CA LEU A 96 3.40 -15.94 -1.54
C LEU A 96 4.75 -15.41 -1.05
N ARG A 97 5.34 -15.96 0.01
CA ARG A 97 6.72 -15.64 0.42
C ARG A 97 7.72 -16.03 -0.66
N MET A 98 7.54 -17.20 -1.28
CA MET A 98 8.41 -17.66 -2.37
C MET A 98 8.25 -16.77 -3.61
N ALA A 99 7.02 -16.46 -4.00
CA ALA A 99 6.71 -15.56 -5.12
C ALA A 99 7.33 -14.17 -4.91
N ALA A 100 7.18 -13.61 -3.70
CA ALA A 100 7.75 -12.32 -3.34
C ALA A 100 9.28 -12.33 -3.45
N ARG A 101 9.94 -13.38 -2.97
CA ARG A 101 11.40 -13.54 -3.05
C ARG A 101 11.87 -13.57 -4.51
N GLU A 102 11.23 -14.35 -5.36
CA GLU A 102 11.59 -14.47 -6.78
C GLU A 102 11.37 -13.15 -7.53
N LEU A 103 10.21 -12.52 -7.34
CA LEU A 103 9.90 -11.24 -7.95
C LEU A 103 10.86 -10.14 -7.49
N GLN A 104 11.18 -10.09 -6.19
CA GLN A 104 12.14 -9.14 -5.63
C GLN A 104 13.53 -9.34 -6.22
N ALA A 105 14.00 -10.59 -6.36
CA ALA A 105 15.28 -10.89 -6.98
C ALA A 105 15.34 -10.42 -8.44
N CYS A 106 14.29 -10.70 -9.22
CA CYS A 106 14.16 -10.22 -10.59
C CYS A 106 14.14 -8.67 -10.67
N TYR A 107 13.42 -8.02 -9.76
CA TYR A 107 13.31 -6.57 -9.72
C TYR A 107 14.63 -5.89 -9.36
N VAL A 108 15.32 -6.36 -8.31
CA VAL A 108 16.65 -5.84 -7.93
C VAL A 108 17.65 -5.99 -9.09
N LYS A 109 17.61 -7.11 -9.81
CA LYS A 109 18.45 -7.31 -11.00
C LYS A 109 18.10 -6.33 -12.12
N ALA A 110 16.81 -6.13 -12.41
CA ALA A 110 16.36 -5.21 -13.44
C ALA A 110 16.76 -3.75 -13.12
N ARG A 111 16.57 -3.31 -11.86
CA ARG A 111 16.93 -1.97 -11.37
C ARG A 111 18.40 -1.60 -11.50
N LYS A 112 19.31 -2.59 -11.49
CA LYS A 112 20.74 -2.34 -11.74
C LYS A 112 21.03 -1.82 -13.16
N THR A 113 20.17 -2.14 -14.11
CA THR A 113 20.37 -1.85 -15.54
C THR A 113 19.32 -0.93 -16.13
N ASP A 114 18.28 -0.59 -15.35
CA ASP A 114 17.17 0.21 -15.81
C ASP A 114 16.78 1.25 -14.74
N PRO A 115 17.07 2.54 -15.00
CA PRO A 115 16.78 3.61 -14.06
C PRO A 115 15.28 3.92 -13.98
N ASP A 116 14.46 3.54 -14.97
CA ASP A 116 13.02 3.71 -14.92
C ASP A 116 12.36 2.61 -14.08
N VAL A 117 11.54 3.03 -13.11
CA VAL A 117 10.97 2.13 -12.09
C VAL A 117 9.96 1.17 -12.70
N GLN A 118 9.11 1.66 -13.61
CA GLN A 118 8.05 0.87 -14.23
C GLN A 118 8.62 -0.09 -15.28
N SER A 119 9.54 0.38 -16.11
CA SER A 119 10.26 -0.47 -17.07
C SER A 119 11.04 -1.58 -16.36
N ALA A 120 11.73 -1.27 -15.25
CA ALA A 120 12.39 -2.28 -14.44
C ALA A 120 11.40 -3.30 -13.86
N LEU A 121 10.21 -2.86 -13.42
CA LEU A 121 9.16 -3.74 -12.93
C LEU A 121 8.60 -4.64 -14.03
N HIS A 122 8.37 -4.13 -15.24
CA HIS A 122 7.92 -4.95 -16.38
C HIS A 122 8.98 -6.00 -16.77
N LYS A 123 10.27 -5.63 -16.76
CA LYS A 123 11.39 -6.58 -16.94
C LYS A 123 11.45 -7.61 -15.82
N ALA A 124 11.13 -7.21 -14.59
CA ALA A 124 11.05 -8.12 -13.45
C ALA A 124 9.92 -9.13 -13.60
N ILE A 125 8.74 -8.71 -14.08
CA ILE A 125 7.60 -9.59 -14.38
C ILE A 125 7.97 -10.58 -15.49
N SER A 126 8.64 -10.12 -16.55
CA SER A 126 9.16 -10.96 -17.62
C SER A 126 10.19 -12.00 -17.11
N CYS A 127 11.07 -11.58 -16.20
CA CYS A 127 12.02 -12.44 -15.50
C CYS A 127 11.32 -13.44 -14.57
N TYR A 128 10.28 -13.03 -13.83
CA TYR A 128 9.50 -13.90 -12.96
C TYR A 128 8.86 -15.05 -13.74
N TYR A 129 8.27 -14.73 -14.90
CA TYR A 129 7.61 -15.71 -15.77
C TYR A 129 8.56 -16.75 -16.39
N SER A 130 9.83 -16.39 -16.66
CA SER A 130 10.67 -17.21 -17.57
C SER A 130 12.17 -17.20 -17.28
N GLY A 131 12.61 -16.54 -16.22
CA GLY A 131 14.01 -16.24 -15.94
C GLY A 131 14.66 -15.23 -16.91
N ASN A 132 13.93 -14.73 -17.92
CA ASN A 132 14.46 -13.87 -18.96
C ASN A 132 13.73 -12.51 -19.01
N PRO A 133 14.43 -11.37 -18.94
CA PRO A 133 13.79 -10.05 -18.86
C PRO A 133 13.11 -9.62 -20.16
N LYS A 134 13.20 -10.37 -21.27
CA LYS A 134 12.59 -10.05 -22.56
C LYS A 134 11.49 -11.02 -22.98
N ARG A 135 11.51 -12.28 -22.52
CA ARG A 135 10.61 -13.34 -23.01
C ARG A 135 9.14 -13.08 -22.69
N GLY A 136 8.84 -12.50 -21.53
CA GLY A 136 7.48 -12.16 -21.12
C GLY A 136 6.81 -11.05 -21.93
N PHE A 137 7.57 -10.34 -22.78
CA PHE A 137 7.02 -9.35 -23.73
C PHE A 137 6.64 -9.95 -25.09
N LYS A 138 7.01 -11.20 -25.36
CA LYS A 138 6.66 -11.86 -26.62
C LYS A 138 5.21 -12.32 -26.59
N ALA A 139 4.49 -12.08 -27.68
CA ALA A 139 3.15 -12.61 -27.90
C ALA A 139 3.15 -14.14 -27.85
N GLU A 140 2.09 -14.70 -27.27
CA GLU A 140 1.88 -16.14 -27.15
C GLU A 140 0.57 -16.49 -27.88
N ALA A 141 0.66 -17.35 -28.90
CA ALA A 141 -0.47 -17.68 -29.76
C ALA A 141 -1.59 -18.40 -28.99
N GLU A 142 -1.20 -19.24 -28.03
CA GLU A 142 -2.08 -19.94 -27.10
C GLU A 142 -2.89 -18.98 -26.20
N PHE A 143 -2.44 -17.73 -26.05
CA PHE A 143 -3.11 -16.69 -25.28
C PHE A 143 -3.62 -15.56 -26.18
N GLY A 144 -4.10 -15.91 -27.39
CA GLY A 144 -4.71 -14.97 -28.33
C GLY A 144 -3.76 -13.87 -28.84
N GLY A 145 -2.45 -14.14 -28.83
CA GLY A 145 -1.42 -13.17 -29.22
C GLY A 145 -1.05 -12.15 -28.13
N SER A 146 -1.60 -12.27 -26.92
CA SER A 146 -1.14 -11.47 -25.78
C SER A 146 0.20 -11.98 -25.25
N SER A 147 1.05 -11.07 -24.77
CA SER A 147 2.24 -11.41 -23.99
C SER A 147 1.92 -11.54 -22.50
N HIS A 148 2.72 -12.29 -21.75
CA HIS A 148 2.57 -12.42 -20.29
C HIS A 148 2.51 -11.07 -19.58
N VAL A 149 3.46 -10.16 -19.89
CA VAL A 149 3.49 -8.83 -19.28
C VAL A 149 2.20 -8.06 -19.57
N GLN A 150 1.66 -8.13 -20.79
CA GLN A 150 0.39 -7.49 -21.11
C GLN A 150 -0.78 -8.06 -20.29
N ARG A 151 -0.83 -9.37 -20.06
CA ARG A 151 -1.89 -9.99 -19.22
C ARG A 151 -1.80 -9.53 -17.77
N VAL A 152 -0.59 -9.44 -17.21
CA VAL A 152 -0.37 -8.88 -15.87
C VAL A 152 -0.84 -7.42 -15.81
N LEU A 153 -0.43 -6.58 -16.77
CA LEU A 153 -0.82 -5.18 -16.79
C LEU A 153 -2.34 -4.98 -16.97
N ALA A 154 -2.99 -5.80 -17.79
CA ALA A 154 -4.45 -5.79 -17.94
C ALA A 154 -5.17 -6.10 -16.62
N ASN A 155 -4.57 -6.95 -15.77
CA ASN A 155 -5.10 -7.27 -14.44
C ASN A 155 -4.82 -6.19 -13.37
N ALA A 156 -3.90 -5.25 -13.62
CA ALA A 156 -3.54 -4.21 -12.64
C ALA A 156 -4.60 -3.09 -12.52
N GLY A 157 -5.50 -3.00 -13.51
CA GLY A 157 -6.50 -1.93 -13.58
C GLY A 157 -5.90 -0.56 -13.92
N THR A 158 -6.76 0.42 -14.14
CA THR A 158 -6.37 1.81 -14.49
C THR A 158 -6.69 2.80 -13.38
N THR A 159 -6.73 2.34 -12.13
CA THR A 159 -7.10 3.20 -11.00
C THR A 159 -6.01 4.22 -10.72
N THR A 160 -6.21 5.46 -11.16
CA THR A 160 -5.37 6.59 -10.78
C THR A 160 -5.58 6.90 -9.31
N VAL A 161 -4.52 6.72 -8.51
CA VAL A 161 -4.53 7.04 -7.09
C VAL A 161 -4.28 8.54 -6.92
N THR A 162 -5.29 9.29 -6.48
CA THR A 162 -5.15 10.73 -6.22
C THR A 162 -4.31 11.01 -4.97
N VAL A 163 -4.44 10.17 -3.93
CA VAL A 163 -3.71 10.30 -2.67
C VAL A 163 -2.87 9.04 -2.46
N PRO A 164 -1.54 9.10 -2.62
CA PRO A 164 -0.68 7.93 -2.52
C PRO A 164 -0.60 7.39 -1.08
N ALA A 165 -0.06 6.19 -0.93
CA ALA A 165 0.25 5.63 0.37
C ALA A 165 1.24 6.53 1.12
N LEU A 166 1.05 6.66 2.43
CA LEU A 166 2.00 7.36 3.29
C LEU A 166 3.28 6.52 3.39
N GLU A 167 4.40 7.05 2.92
CA GLU A 167 5.70 6.41 3.06
C GLU A 167 6.32 6.74 4.43
N GLY A 168 6.71 5.71 5.17
CA GLY A 168 7.46 5.86 6.41
C GLY A 168 8.94 6.08 6.12
N GLY A 169 9.43 7.31 6.26
CA GLY A 169 10.84 7.67 6.07
C GLY A 169 11.25 8.82 6.97
N SER A 170 12.47 8.75 7.51
CA SER A 170 13.04 9.72 8.44
C SER A 170 12.85 11.15 7.94
N PRO A 171 12.41 12.10 8.80
CA PRO A 171 12.32 13.49 8.41
C PRO A 171 13.67 13.91 7.81
N GLU A 172 13.64 14.61 6.67
CA GLU A 172 14.82 15.39 6.27
C GLU A 172 15.27 16.16 7.51
N PRO A 173 16.56 16.05 7.94
CA PRO A 173 17.01 16.54 9.24
C PRO A 173 16.72 18.04 9.48
N ASN A 174 16.31 18.78 8.45
CA ASN A 174 16.22 20.23 8.48
C ASN A 174 14.87 20.82 8.06
N LYS A 175 13.81 20.03 7.83
CA LYS A 175 12.48 20.56 7.43
C LYS A 175 11.33 20.26 8.38
N LEU A 176 11.47 19.24 9.21
CA LEU A 176 10.55 18.97 10.31
C LEU A 176 11.32 19.20 11.60
N GLN A 177 11.45 20.47 11.98
CA GLN A 177 12.01 20.79 13.29
C GLN A 177 11.08 20.19 14.31
N ARG A 178 11.51 19.09 14.97
CA ARG A 178 10.80 18.54 16.10
C ARG A 178 10.66 19.68 17.08
N ALA A 179 9.44 20.19 17.27
CA ALA A 179 9.19 21.23 18.24
C ALA A 179 9.76 20.70 19.56
N GLN A 180 10.83 21.34 20.04
CA GLN A 180 11.34 21.04 21.36
C GLN A 180 10.18 21.37 22.30
N ALA A 181 9.72 20.37 23.05
CA ALA A 181 8.75 20.63 24.09
C ALA A 181 9.38 21.71 24.98
N PRO A 182 8.74 22.88 25.14
CA PRO A 182 9.26 23.88 26.04
C PRO A 182 9.41 23.21 27.40
N ALA A 183 10.49 23.50 28.13
CA ALA A 183 10.63 23.15 29.53
C ALA A 183 9.61 23.97 30.34
N SER A 184 8.33 23.71 30.11
CA SER A 184 7.21 24.41 30.70
C SER A 184 6.79 23.65 31.94
N THR A 185 6.72 24.35 33.07
CA THR A 185 6.06 23.90 34.30
C THR A 185 4.53 23.98 34.21
N VAL A 186 3.99 24.16 32.99
CA VAL A 186 2.56 24.34 32.73
C VAL A 186 1.96 22.98 32.40
N GLU A 187 0.90 22.59 33.11
CA GLU A 187 0.18 21.35 32.82
C GLU A 187 -0.36 21.39 31.37
N PRO A 188 -0.04 20.37 30.56
CA PRO A 188 -0.52 20.32 29.18
C PRO A 188 -2.03 20.13 29.15
N THR A 189 -2.67 20.79 28.19
CA THR A 189 -4.05 20.49 27.82
C THR A 189 -4.07 19.46 26.70
N TYR A 190 -5.12 18.65 26.67
CA TYR A 190 -5.31 17.62 25.66
C TYR A 190 -6.66 17.82 24.99
N GLU A 191 -6.69 17.58 23.69
CA GLU A 191 -7.96 17.54 22.97
C GLU A 191 -8.74 16.28 23.38
N SER A 192 -10.07 16.36 23.31
CA SER A 192 -10.94 15.26 23.70
C SER A 192 -10.76 13.98 22.86
N TRP A 193 -10.22 14.10 21.64
CA TRP A 193 -9.89 12.95 20.78
C TRP A 193 -8.56 12.28 21.13
N ASP A 194 -7.67 12.97 21.86
CA ASP A 194 -6.37 12.45 22.27
C ASP A 194 -6.48 11.65 23.58
N VAL A 195 -7.25 10.57 23.52
CA VAL A 195 -7.52 9.69 24.69
C VAL A 195 -6.24 9.11 25.27
N LEU A 196 -5.25 8.82 24.43
CA LEU A 196 -3.96 8.28 24.82
C LEU A 196 -2.96 9.37 25.29
N ARG A 197 -3.37 10.64 25.26
CA ARG A 197 -2.55 11.80 25.66
C ARG A 197 -1.20 11.86 24.94
N GLN A 198 -1.19 11.52 23.66
CA GLN A 198 0.02 11.44 22.83
C GLN A 198 0.43 12.79 22.23
N TYR A 199 -0.45 13.79 22.24
CA TYR A 199 -0.29 15.08 21.56
C TYR A 199 -0.63 16.26 22.50
N PRO A 200 0.17 16.48 23.57
CA PRO A 200 -0.04 17.58 24.52
C PRO A 200 0.04 18.96 23.85
N ARG A 201 -0.86 19.87 24.24
CA ARG A 201 -0.82 21.29 23.87
C ARG A 201 -0.38 22.13 25.06
N TYR A 202 0.56 23.04 24.81
CA TYR A 202 1.00 24.03 25.80
C TYR A 202 0.53 25.40 25.31
N LEU A 203 -0.36 26.07 26.07
CA LEU A 203 -0.68 27.46 25.76
C LEU A 203 0.58 28.33 26.00
N PRO A 204 0.89 29.29 25.12
CA PRO A 204 1.93 30.27 25.41
C PRO A 204 1.57 31.04 26.68
N PRO A 205 2.55 31.45 27.51
CA PRO A 205 2.26 32.27 28.69
C PRO A 205 1.53 33.54 28.25
N ALA A 206 0.47 33.91 28.98
CA ALA A 206 -0.28 35.13 28.71
C ALA A 206 0.67 36.34 28.68
N PRO A 207 0.55 37.26 27.71
CA PRO A 207 1.34 38.48 27.73
C PRO A 207 1.07 39.23 29.04
N PRO A 208 2.07 39.91 29.64
CA PRO A 208 1.87 40.65 30.87
C PRO A 208 0.73 41.65 30.69
N SER A 209 -0.19 41.69 31.64
CA SER A 209 -1.32 42.61 31.63
C SER A 209 -0.79 44.04 31.52
N VAL A 210 -1.00 44.68 30.38
CA VAL A 210 -0.72 46.11 30.24
C VAL A 210 -1.71 46.81 31.17
N SER A 211 -1.20 47.40 32.25
CA SER A 211 -2.02 48.17 33.19
C SER A 211 -2.71 49.29 32.42
N ALA A 212 -4.04 49.36 32.48
CA ALA A 212 -4.79 50.45 31.87
C ALA A 212 -4.28 51.81 32.41
N PRO A 213 -4.08 52.82 31.57
CA PRO A 213 -3.71 54.16 32.04
C PRO A 213 -4.85 54.71 32.94
N PRO A 214 -4.52 55.48 33.99
CA PRO A 214 -5.51 55.98 34.93
C PRO A 214 -6.52 56.89 34.21
N ALA A 215 -7.80 56.72 34.56
CA ALA A 215 -8.89 57.53 34.02
C ALA A 215 -8.66 59.02 34.30
N ALA A 216 -8.86 59.84 33.26
CA ALA A 216 -8.83 61.30 33.37
C ALA A 216 -9.92 61.80 34.35
N PRO A 217 -9.67 62.88 35.11
CA PRO A 217 -10.63 63.38 36.09
C PRO A 217 -11.89 63.93 35.42
N ALA A 218 -13.04 63.65 36.03
CA ALA A 218 -14.35 64.07 35.55
C ALA A 218 -14.53 65.60 35.56
N PRO A 219 -15.23 66.18 34.58
CA PRO A 219 -15.59 67.60 34.59
C PRO A 219 -16.67 67.90 35.65
N PRO A 220 -16.75 69.15 36.15
CA PRO A 220 -17.63 69.50 37.26
C PRO A 220 -19.10 69.54 36.84
N ALA A 221 -19.96 69.26 37.83
CA ALA A 221 -21.41 69.21 37.70
C ALA A 221 -22.01 70.56 37.30
N VAL A 222 -22.92 70.53 36.32
CA VAL A 222 -23.81 71.64 35.98
C VAL A 222 -25.22 71.26 36.42
N SER A 223 -25.80 72.08 37.30
CA SER A 223 -27.17 71.97 37.81
C SER A 223 -28.21 72.44 36.77
N PRO A 224 -29.50 72.05 36.92
CA PRO A 224 -30.47 72.03 35.84
C PRO A 224 -31.25 73.35 35.72
N GLU A 225 -31.63 73.73 34.50
CA GLU A 225 -32.69 74.71 34.29
C GLU A 225 -33.68 74.21 33.23
N GLU A 226 -34.95 74.38 33.58
CA GLU A 226 -36.18 73.79 33.03
C GLU A 226 -36.67 74.49 31.74
N PRO A 227 -37.72 73.95 31.09
CA PRO A 227 -37.98 74.12 29.66
C PRO A 227 -38.91 75.30 29.36
N SER A 228 -38.84 75.84 28.14
CA SER A 228 -39.95 76.65 27.63
C SER A 228 -40.10 76.58 26.11
N THR A 229 -41.16 75.87 25.70
CA THR A 229 -42.18 76.26 24.70
C THR A 229 -41.79 76.69 23.28
N LEU A 230 -42.18 75.83 22.32
CA LEU A 230 -42.69 76.15 20.97
C LEU A 230 -43.63 77.38 20.95
N PRO A 231 -43.68 78.19 19.87
CA PRO A 231 -44.50 77.91 18.66
C PRO A 231 -43.78 78.28 17.33
N LYS A 232 -43.99 77.63 16.17
CA LYS A 232 -45.12 77.53 15.22
C LYS A 232 -45.30 78.74 14.27
N GLU A 233 -45.46 78.41 12.97
CA GLU A 233 -46.02 79.22 11.85
C GLU A 233 -45.13 80.36 11.29
N ASP A 234 -45.09 80.74 10.00
CA ASP A 234 -45.79 80.33 8.76
C ASP A 234 -45.05 80.97 7.55
N GLN A 235 -44.98 80.24 6.43
CA GLN A 235 -45.01 80.65 4.99
C GLN A 235 -44.21 79.71 4.09
#